data_AF-A0AA37W5V1-F1
#
_entry.id   AF-A0AA37W5V1-F1
#
_cell.length_a   1.000
_cell.length_b   1.000
_cell.length_c   1.000
_cell.angle_alpha   90.00
_cell.angle_beta   90.00
_cell.angle_gamma   90.00
#
_symmetry.space_group_name_H-M   'P 1'
#
loop_
_entity.id
_entity.type
_entity.pdbx_description
1 polymer ?
#
loop_
_entity_poly.entity_id
_entity_poly.type
_entity_poly.pdbx_seq_one_letter_code
_entity_poly.pdbx_strand_id
1 'polypeptide(L)'
;MTTNTTNDQYLGHVTDLGETDVVTASEDIVSAKGVMLLPKGAKINKKLLARLQQHALSKDVDQVIDIQNTLDGSALMERCQEFLKENPHYRASLDFLHNRDLPIRGFARLRLNTSMRNKVTVCLKRKPDLFEHSMLLTYAVLCVADMMQLPLIECDDLATAAMLHDLGMMHLSEELQNRDHIFTPQEEQHIASHPIIMHRILERFPEYQDSIARLVLEHHEHLDGSGYPVAKNEAQLSLASQVLAATECAISIYTRHGYHYAATVLKTHMGQQLNDKASKCLIKILESWQSASSDFELPRDADEVHKVYDQLIACITSGQKVLDNIQNPFASSTAAQRLKFRLLSIDLAMVNAGLDRLRGSTTMKMATEDDDLIMEIGALVQDGIFQVIDSIRIFRRQLHPDSHVPAELNQWMKHAEQTLKDYFLGERL
;
A
#
# COMPACT_ATOMS: atom_id res chain seq x y z
N MET A 1 -10.02 26.85 8.43
CA MET A 1 -8.61 26.92 8.84
C MET A 1 -7.78 27.11 7.59
N THR A 2 -7.22 28.29 7.42
CA THR A 2 -6.37 28.66 6.28
C THR A 2 -5.10 27.81 6.30
N THR A 3 -4.93 26.95 5.29
CA THR A 3 -3.73 26.15 5.07
C THR A 3 -2.55 27.08 4.86
N ASN A 4 -1.67 27.18 5.85
CA ASN A 4 -0.38 27.83 5.71
C ASN A 4 0.40 27.11 4.59
N THR A 5 0.61 27.83 3.49
CA THR A 5 1.62 27.57 2.47
C THR A 5 2.99 27.40 3.11
N THR A 6 3.48 26.17 3.19
CA THR A 6 4.91 25.88 3.44
C THR A 6 5.23 24.46 2.96
N ASN A 7 5.99 24.39 1.86
CA ASN A 7 6.66 23.22 1.31
C ASN A 7 5.79 22.12 0.67
N ASP A 8 5.12 22.44 -0.45
CA ASP A 8 4.64 21.40 -1.37
C ASP A 8 5.84 20.72 -2.04
N GLN A 9 6.21 19.52 -1.56
CA GLN A 9 7.35 18.76 -2.07
C GLN A 9 7.22 18.41 -3.55
N TYR A 10 5.98 18.27 -4.04
CA TYR A 10 5.70 18.02 -5.44
C TYR A 10 6.22 19.16 -6.34
N LEU A 11 6.10 20.41 -5.88
CA LEU A 11 6.63 21.56 -6.59
C LEU A 11 8.15 21.47 -6.72
N GLY A 12 8.86 20.94 -5.71
CA GLY A 12 10.28 20.59 -5.79
C GLY A 12 10.59 19.58 -6.90
N HIS A 13 9.79 18.51 -7.02
CA HIS A 13 9.95 17.52 -8.09
C HIS A 13 9.73 18.10 -9.50
N VAL A 14 8.71 18.95 -9.68
CA VAL A 14 8.48 19.69 -10.94
C VAL A 14 9.65 20.62 -11.25
N THR A 15 10.21 21.25 -10.22
CA THR A 15 11.37 22.15 -10.33
C THR A 15 12.55 21.44 -10.95
N ASP A 16 12.92 20.31 -10.35
CA ASP A 16 14.10 19.57 -10.78
C ASP A 16 13.90 18.96 -12.17
N LEU A 17 12.66 18.61 -12.53
CA LEU A 17 12.32 18.16 -13.88
C LEU A 17 12.54 19.27 -14.93
N GLY A 18 12.25 20.54 -14.59
CA GLY A 18 12.46 21.68 -15.50
C GLY A 18 13.92 21.97 -15.87
N GLU A 19 14.88 21.33 -15.21
CA GLU A 19 16.31 21.38 -15.57
C GLU A 19 16.65 20.36 -16.68
N THR A 20 15.90 19.28 -16.81
CA THR A 20 16.16 18.20 -17.78
C THR A 20 15.15 18.15 -18.92
N ASP A 21 13.91 18.55 -18.67
CA ASP A 21 12.78 18.46 -19.59
C ASP A 21 12.14 19.83 -19.79
N VAL A 22 11.43 20.00 -20.92
CA VAL A 22 10.78 21.27 -21.23
C VAL A 22 9.45 21.35 -20.48
N VAL A 23 9.43 22.20 -19.46
CA VAL A 23 8.22 22.56 -18.69
C VAL A 23 7.83 23.99 -19.03
N THR A 24 6.57 24.21 -19.39
CA THR A 24 6.05 25.53 -19.79
C THR A 24 4.75 25.87 -19.08
N ALA A 25 4.48 27.15 -18.87
CA ALA A 25 3.18 27.59 -18.35
C ALA A 25 2.07 27.39 -19.42
N SER A 26 1.02 26.63 -19.10
CA SER A 26 -0.10 26.36 -20.02
C SER A 26 -1.06 27.56 -20.15
N GLU A 27 -1.09 28.41 -19.11
CA GLU A 27 -1.80 29.68 -19.02
C GLU A 27 -0.98 30.71 -18.23
N ASP A 28 -1.48 31.94 -18.08
CA ASP A 28 -0.81 32.94 -17.24
C ASP A 28 -0.86 32.50 -15.78
N ILE A 29 0.31 32.34 -15.16
CA ILE A 29 0.41 31.98 -13.74
C ILE A 29 0.26 33.26 -12.93
N VAL A 30 -0.86 33.35 -12.21
CA VAL A 30 -1.19 34.51 -11.36
C VAL A 30 -1.20 34.11 -9.88
N SER A 31 -0.72 35.00 -9.03
CA SER A 31 -0.85 34.87 -7.58
C SER A 31 -2.32 34.94 -7.15
N ALA A 32 -2.62 34.47 -5.94
CA ALA A 32 -3.94 34.58 -5.31
C ALA A 32 -4.42 36.04 -5.15
N LYS A 33 -3.49 37.02 -5.24
CA LYS A 33 -3.78 38.46 -5.23
C LYS A 33 -4.00 39.05 -6.64
N GLY A 34 -4.04 38.21 -7.69
CA GLY A 34 -4.26 38.63 -9.08
C GLY A 34 -3.04 39.22 -9.79
N VAL A 35 -1.85 39.20 -9.16
CA VAL A 35 -0.61 39.64 -9.82
C VAL A 35 -0.08 38.53 -10.72
N MET A 36 0.14 38.83 -12.01
CA MET A 36 0.78 37.92 -12.96
C MET A 36 2.25 37.71 -12.58
N LEU A 37 2.63 36.45 -12.40
CA LEU A 37 3.97 36.03 -12.03
C LEU A 37 4.76 35.52 -13.24
N LEU A 38 4.09 34.79 -14.14
CA LEU A 38 4.66 34.21 -15.35
C LEU A 38 3.62 34.23 -16.49
N PRO A 39 3.98 34.66 -17.71
CA PRO A 39 3.08 34.60 -18.86
C PRO A 39 2.95 33.18 -19.41
N LYS A 40 1.83 32.90 -20.08
CA LYS A 40 1.62 31.66 -20.85
C LYS A 40 2.79 31.39 -21.81
N GLY A 41 3.21 30.14 -21.88
CA GLY A 41 4.31 29.66 -22.73
C GLY A 41 5.71 29.93 -22.16
N ALA A 42 5.83 30.62 -21.03
CA ALA A 42 7.12 30.80 -20.38
C ALA A 42 7.69 29.45 -19.93
N LYS A 43 8.97 29.22 -20.23
CA LYS A 43 9.71 28.06 -19.72
C LYS A 43 9.91 28.19 -18.23
N ILE A 44 9.69 27.10 -17.53
CA ILE A 44 9.81 27.00 -16.08
C ILE A 44 11.12 26.28 -15.76
N ASN A 45 11.94 26.88 -14.90
CA ASN A 45 13.19 26.31 -14.41
C ASN A 45 13.30 26.53 -12.89
N LYS A 46 14.40 26.07 -12.28
CA LYS A 46 14.57 26.13 -10.82
C LYS A 46 14.45 27.52 -10.23
N LYS A 47 15.00 28.52 -10.93
CA LYS A 47 14.98 29.92 -10.48
C LYS A 47 13.57 30.53 -10.55
N LEU A 48 12.83 30.26 -11.62
CA LEU A 48 11.47 30.79 -11.82
C LEU A 48 10.48 30.14 -10.86
N LEU A 49 10.64 28.85 -10.57
CA LEU A 49 9.74 28.14 -9.67
C LEU A 49 10.00 28.46 -8.19
N ALA A 50 11.26 28.67 -7.79
CA ALA A 50 11.59 29.20 -6.45
C ALA A 50 10.93 30.55 -6.18
N ARG A 51 10.69 31.35 -7.23
CA ARG A 51 9.90 32.58 -7.15
C ARG A 51 8.40 32.27 -7.01
N LEU A 52 7.86 31.28 -7.72
CA LEU A 52 6.46 30.86 -7.56
C LEU A 52 6.18 30.32 -6.15
N GLN A 53 7.11 29.58 -5.55
CA GLN A 53 7.02 29.06 -4.17
C GLN A 53 6.85 30.15 -3.11
N GLN A 54 7.32 31.37 -3.38
CA GLN A 54 7.18 32.52 -2.47
C GLN A 54 5.78 33.17 -2.54
N HIS A 55 4.93 32.72 -3.45
CA HIS A 55 3.60 33.27 -3.67
C HIS A 55 2.54 32.18 -3.54
N ALA A 56 1.46 32.48 -2.82
CA ALA A 56 0.24 31.70 -2.95
C ALA A 56 -0.29 31.87 -4.38
N LEU A 57 -0.37 30.79 -5.15
CA LEU A 57 -0.88 30.79 -6.53
C LEU A 57 -2.42 30.75 -6.52
N SER A 58 -3.04 31.27 -7.58
CA SER A 58 -4.50 31.20 -7.77
C SER A 58 -4.99 29.79 -8.11
N LYS A 59 -4.18 29.03 -8.84
CA LYS A 59 -4.34 27.62 -9.15
C LYS A 59 -3.05 26.90 -8.77
N ASP A 60 -3.17 25.63 -8.42
CA ASP A 60 -1.99 24.82 -8.14
C ASP A 60 -1.14 24.67 -9.40
N VAL A 61 0.18 24.59 -9.21
CA VAL A 61 1.15 24.60 -10.31
C VAL A 61 0.85 23.51 -11.35
N ASP A 62 0.37 22.36 -10.90
CA ASP A 62 0.07 21.17 -11.70
C ASP A 62 -1.10 21.35 -12.68
N GLN A 63 -1.93 22.37 -12.48
CA GLN A 63 -3.02 22.74 -13.37
C GLN A 63 -2.59 23.77 -14.42
N VAL A 64 -1.49 24.48 -14.19
CA VAL A 64 -1.05 25.62 -15.00
C VAL A 64 0.29 25.38 -15.72
N ILE A 65 0.74 24.12 -15.75
CA ILE A 65 1.94 23.70 -16.47
C ILE A 65 1.64 22.64 -17.52
N ASP A 66 2.43 22.66 -18.58
CA ASP A 66 2.55 21.60 -19.56
C ASP A 66 3.98 21.06 -19.55
N ILE A 67 4.10 19.74 -19.56
CA ILE A 67 5.38 19.03 -19.69
C ILE A 67 5.44 18.45 -21.11
N GLN A 68 6.56 18.66 -21.80
CA GLN A 68 6.76 18.06 -23.13
C GLN A 68 6.95 16.54 -23.00
N ASN A 69 6.42 15.77 -23.96
CA ASN A 69 6.51 14.30 -24.00
C ASN A 69 5.92 13.61 -22.76
N THR A 70 4.73 14.05 -22.32
CA THR A 70 4.02 13.40 -21.22
C THR A 70 3.60 11.98 -21.54
N LEU A 71 3.54 11.15 -20.50
CA LEU A 71 3.01 9.80 -20.59
C LEU A 71 1.48 9.85 -20.68
N ASP A 72 0.94 9.45 -21.83
CA ASP A 72 -0.46 9.11 -21.99
C ASP A 72 -0.69 7.60 -21.89
N GLY A 73 -1.95 7.16 -22.01
CA GLY A 73 -2.29 5.75 -21.92
C GLY A 73 -1.61 4.88 -22.99
N SER A 74 -1.36 5.42 -24.20
CA SER A 74 -0.69 4.68 -25.27
C SER A 74 0.78 4.47 -24.94
N ALA A 75 1.47 5.50 -24.45
CA ALA A 75 2.85 5.40 -24.01
C ALA A 75 3.01 4.46 -22.81
N LEU A 76 2.05 4.47 -21.86
CA LEU A 76 2.06 3.53 -20.74
C LEU A 76 1.81 2.09 -21.19
N MET A 77 0.94 1.87 -22.18
CA MET A 77 0.72 0.55 -22.78
C MET A 77 1.98 0.02 -23.45
N GLU A 78 2.67 0.84 -24.24
CA GLU A 78 3.94 0.46 -24.88
C GLU A 78 4.98 0.07 -23.83
N ARG A 79 5.09 0.86 -22.75
CA ARG A 79 5.99 0.57 -21.63
C ARG A 79 5.64 -0.72 -20.89
N CYS A 80 4.35 -1.02 -20.71
CA CYS A 80 3.90 -2.31 -20.17
C CYS A 80 4.31 -3.48 -21.10
N GLN A 81 4.17 -3.30 -22.41
CA GLN A 81 4.59 -4.33 -23.38
C GLN A 81 6.10 -4.57 -23.35
N GLU A 82 6.90 -3.50 -23.27
CA GLU A 82 8.36 -3.57 -23.10
C GLU A 82 8.73 -4.28 -21.80
N PHE A 83 8.12 -3.89 -20.69
CA PHE A 83 8.33 -4.52 -19.39
C PHE A 83 8.05 -6.02 -19.42
N LEU A 84 6.93 -6.46 -20.01
CA LEU A 84 6.59 -7.89 -20.12
C LEU A 84 7.51 -8.66 -21.08
N LYS A 85 8.10 -7.97 -22.07
CA LYS A 85 9.09 -8.56 -22.98
C LYS A 85 10.43 -8.77 -22.28
N GLU A 86 10.85 -7.81 -21.46
CA GLU A 86 12.07 -7.88 -20.66
C GLU A 86 11.93 -8.84 -19.48
N ASN A 87 10.70 -9.05 -19.00
CA ASN A 87 10.39 -9.88 -17.84
C ASN A 87 9.33 -10.95 -18.18
N PRO A 88 9.70 -12.03 -18.91
CA PRO A 88 8.75 -13.02 -19.44
C PRO A 88 7.93 -13.78 -18.39
N HIS A 89 8.40 -13.85 -17.14
CA HIS A 89 7.69 -14.52 -16.06
C HIS A 89 6.38 -13.81 -15.69
N TYR A 90 6.31 -12.47 -15.75
CA TYR A 90 5.06 -11.75 -15.52
C TYR A 90 3.99 -12.14 -16.54
N ARG A 91 4.42 -12.40 -17.78
CA ARG A 91 3.56 -12.79 -18.90
C ARG A 91 2.89 -14.16 -18.69
N ALA A 92 3.45 -15.02 -17.85
CA ALA A 92 2.85 -16.32 -17.53
C ALA A 92 1.45 -16.18 -16.90
N SER A 93 1.20 -15.08 -16.17
CA SER A 93 -0.12 -14.80 -15.60
C SER A 93 -1.23 -14.65 -16.64
N LEU A 94 -0.89 -14.33 -17.89
CA LEU A 94 -1.87 -14.21 -18.98
C LEU A 94 -2.55 -15.55 -19.30
N ASP A 95 -1.95 -16.69 -18.94
CA ASP A 95 -2.54 -18.00 -19.22
C ASP A 95 -3.78 -18.31 -18.36
N PHE A 96 -3.97 -17.58 -17.25
CA PHE A 96 -5.13 -17.71 -16.37
C PHE A 96 -6.32 -16.83 -16.79
N LEU A 97 -6.13 -15.96 -17.79
CA LEU A 97 -7.08 -14.91 -18.15
C LEU A 97 -8.03 -15.34 -19.25
N HIS A 98 -9.28 -14.87 -19.15
CA HIS A 98 -10.29 -14.95 -20.20
C HIS A 98 -9.95 -13.97 -21.34
N ASN A 99 -9.56 -12.75 -21.00
CA ASN A 99 -9.05 -11.76 -21.95
C ASN A 99 -7.58 -11.46 -21.71
N ARG A 100 -6.71 -12.17 -22.43
CA ARG A 100 -5.24 -12.01 -22.37
C ARG A 100 -4.73 -10.62 -22.74
N ASP A 101 -5.52 -9.85 -23.49
CA ASP A 101 -5.17 -8.50 -23.90
C ASP A 101 -5.57 -7.44 -22.86
N LEU A 102 -6.46 -7.75 -21.91
CA LEU A 102 -7.00 -6.77 -20.97
C LEU A 102 -5.91 -6.09 -20.14
N PRO A 103 -4.95 -6.81 -19.50
CA PRO A 103 -3.95 -6.19 -18.65
C PRO A 103 -2.98 -5.26 -19.40
N ILE A 104 -2.85 -5.45 -20.71
CA ILE A 104 -1.97 -4.64 -21.56
C ILE A 104 -2.76 -3.48 -22.15
N ARG A 105 -3.88 -3.76 -22.83
CA ARG A 105 -4.71 -2.72 -23.48
C ARG A 105 -5.44 -1.83 -22.48
N GLY A 106 -5.56 -2.25 -21.21
CA GLY A 106 -6.12 -1.42 -20.14
C GLY A 106 -5.36 -0.11 -19.94
N PHE A 107 -4.04 -0.11 -20.11
CA PHE A 107 -3.23 1.10 -20.03
C PHE A 107 -3.64 2.17 -21.06
N ALA A 108 -3.97 1.76 -22.28
CA ALA A 108 -4.45 2.69 -23.32
C ALA A 108 -5.81 3.34 -22.99
N ARG A 109 -6.56 2.78 -22.04
CA ARG A 109 -7.88 3.28 -21.62
C ARG A 109 -7.85 4.06 -20.31
N LEU A 110 -6.67 4.26 -19.72
CA LEU A 110 -6.50 5.07 -18.52
C LEU A 110 -7.07 6.48 -18.75
N ARG A 111 -7.91 6.94 -17.83
CA ARG A 111 -8.48 8.29 -17.89
C ARG A 111 -7.48 9.27 -17.30
N LEU A 112 -6.55 9.76 -18.13
CA LEU A 112 -5.52 10.72 -17.70
C LEU A 112 -5.72 12.08 -18.37
N ASN A 113 -6.33 13.02 -17.64
CA ASN A 113 -6.31 14.42 -18.04
C ASN A 113 -4.88 14.99 -18.00
N THR A 114 -4.68 16.21 -18.50
CA THR A 114 -3.33 16.82 -18.60
C THR A 114 -2.61 16.88 -17.25
N SER A 115 -3.32 17.22 -16.16
CA SER A 115 -2.71 17.30 -14.83
C SER A 115 -2.22 15.93 -14.34
N MET A 116 -3.02 14.87 -14.54
CA MET A 116 -2.62 13.51 -14.15
C MET A 116 -1.48 12.97 -15.02
N ARG A 117 -1.49 13.25 -16.33
CA ARG A 117 -0.36 12.91 -17.22
C ARG A 117 0.94 13.58 -16.79
N ASN A 118 0.87 14.85 -16.37
CA ASN A 118 2.02 15.55 -15.81
C ASN A 118 2.53 14.86 -14.53
N LYS A 119 1.65 14.53 -13.58
CA LYS A 119 2.05 13.86 -12.32
C LYS A 119 2.68 12.49 -12.56
N VAL A 120 2.09 11.68 -13.43
CA VAL A 120 2.65 10.37 -13.82
C VAL A 120 4.04 10.54 -14.46
N THR A 121 4.21 11.55 -15.31
CA THR A 121 5.50 11.85 -15.95
C THR A 121 6.56 12.32 -14.94
N VAL A 122 6.18 13.18 -14.00
CA VAL A 122 7.04 13.61 -12.88
C VAL A 122 7.43 12.41 -12.03
N CYS A 123 6.48 11.54 -11.69
CA CYS A 123 6.72 10.33 -10.91
C CYS A 123 7.75 9.43 -11.58
N LEU A 124 7.59 9.12 -12.87
CA LEU A 124 8.56 8.34 -13.63
C LEU A 124 9.99 8.91 -13.50
N LYS A 125 10.14 10.23 -13.64
CA LYS A 125 11.45 10.89 -13.75
C LYS A 125 12.11 11.14 -12.40
N ARG A 126 11.32 11.31 -11.34
CA ARG A 126 11.80 11.75 -10.01
C ARG A 126 11.69 10.67 -8.96
N LYS A 127 10.77 9.71 -9.14
CA LYS A 127 10.45 8.62 -8.22
C LYS A 127 10.22 7.31 -9.02
N PRO A 128 11.25 6.79 -9.73
CA PRO A 128 11.11 5.63 -10.61
C PRO A 128 10.53 4.41 -9.88
N ASP A 129 10.97 4.10 -8.66
CA ASP A 129 10.47 2.97 -7.87
C ASP A 129 8.95 3.07 -7.57
N LEU A 130 8.46 4.28 -7.33
CA LEU A 130 7.03 4.55 -7.10
C LEU A 130 6.22 4.36 -8.39
N PHE A 131 6.79 4.80 -9.52
CA PHE A 131 6.20 4.62 -10.83
C PHE A 131 6.16 3.13 -11.24
N GLU A 132 7.24 2.39 -11.00
CA GLU A 132 7.34 0.96 -11.28
C GLU A 132 6.35 0.15 -10.44
N HIS A 133 6.19 0.50 -9.16
CA HIS A 133 5.13 -0.05 -8.30
C HIS A 133 3.74 0.17 -8.92
N SER A 134 3.43 1.41 -9.29
CA SER A 134 2.14 1.76 -9.91
C SER A 134 1.89 1.01 -11.22
N MET A 135 2.93 0.82 -12.04
CA MET A 135 2.85 0.05 -13.29
C MET A 135 2.57 -1.43 -13.03
N LEU A 136 3.33 -2.06 -12.13
CA LEU A 136 3.15 -3.48 -11.82
C LEU A 136 1.80 -3.74 -11.15
N LEU A 137 1.38 -2.88 -10.23
CA LEU A 137 0.08 -2.94 -9.58
C LEU A 137 -1.06 -2.77 -10.59
N THR A 138 -0.96 -1.82 -11.52
CA THR A 138 -1.96 -1.64 -12.59
C THR A 138 -2.08 -2.88 -13.47
N TYR A 139 -0.97 -3.53 -13.80
CA TYR A 139 -0.98 -4.79 -14.53
C TYR A 139 -1.65 -5.91 -13.70
N ALA A 140 -1.25 -6.07 -12.45
CA ALA A 140 -1.76 -7.11 -11.55
C ALA A 140 -3.27 -6.96 -11.30
N VAL A 141 -3.74 -5.74 -11.03
CA VAL A 141 -5.16 -5.48 -10.73
C VAL A 141 -6.05 -5.80 -11.94
N LEU A 142 -5.56 -5.56 -13.16
CA LEU A 142 -6.27 -5.93 -14.38
C LEU A 142 -6.30 -7.44 -14.62
N CYS A 143 -5.23 -8.16 -14.28
CA CYS A 143 -5.24 -9.62 -14.28
C CYS A 143 -6.30 -10.15 -13.30
N VAL A 144 -6.34 -9.63 -12.06
CA VAL A 144 -7.34 -10.02 -11.06
C VAL A 144 -8.75 -9.67 -11.51
N ALA A 145 -8.96 -8.46 -12.05
CA ALA A 145 -10.25 -8.01 -12.54
C ALA A 145 -10.79 -8.91 -13.66
N ASP A 146 -9.94 -9.35 -14.59
CA ASP A 146 -10.33 -10.31 -15.63
C ASP A 146 -10.65 -11.69 -15.06
N MET A 147 -9.83 -12.22 -14.16
CA MET A 147 -10.09 -13.52 -13.51
C MET A 147 -11.41 -13.52 -12.73
N MET A 148 -11.76 -12.37 -12.14
CA MET A 148 -13.01 -12.15 -11.42
C MET A 148 -14.18 -11.74 -12.33
N GLN A 149 -13.94 -11.57 -13.65
CA GLN A 149 -14.92 -11.17 -14.64
C GLN A 149 -15.63 -9.86 -14.29
N LEU A 150 -14.87 -8.87 -13.80
CA LEU A 150 -15.41 -7.55 -13.51
C LEU A 150 -15.86 -6.84 -14.80
N PRO A 151 -16.88 -5.97 -14.72
CA PRO A 151 -17.29 -5.15 -15.86
C PRO A 151 -16.15 -4.29 -16.39
N LEU A 152 -16.06 -4.10 -17.71
CA LEU A 152 -14.99 -3.32 -18.34
C LEU A 152 -14.86 -1.90 -17.77
N ILE A 153 -15.98 -1.27 -17.40
CA ILE A 153 -15.98 0.06 -16.78
C ILE A 153 -15.26 0.05 -15.42
N GLU A 154 -15.45 -1.00 -14.61
CA GLU A 154 -14.73 -1.17 -13.35
C GLU A 154 -13.25 -1.48 -13.59
N CYS A 155 -12.91 -2.24 -14.63
CA CYS A 155 -11.52 -2.47 -15.02
C CYS A 155 -10.81 -1.17 -15.40
N ASP A 156 -11.47 -0.27 -16.13
CA ASP A 156 -10.91 1.02 -16.54
C ASP A 156 -10.75 1.98 -15.34
N ASP A 157 -11.71 1.96 -14.41
CA ASP A 157 -11.63 2.72 -13.15
C ASP A 157 -10.53 2.17 -12.24
N LEU A 158 -10.41 0.84 -12.10
CA LEU A 158 -9.35 0.17 -11.35
C LEU A 158 -7.98 0.47 -11.92
N ALA A 159 -7.80 0.37 -13.24
CA ALA A 159 -6.53 0.68 -13.87
C ALA A 159 -6.13 2.15 -13.63
N THR A 160 -7.10 3.07 -13.75
CA THR A 160 -6.84 4.50 -13.51
C THR A 160 -6.52 4.76 -12.04
N ALA A 161 -7.25 4.17 -11.10
CA ALA A 161 -6.97 4.29 -9.67
C ALA A 161 -5.61 3.69 -9.31
N ALA A 162 -5.30 2.50 -9.81
CA ALA A 162 -4.02 1.81 -9.62
C ALA A 162 -2.82 2.63 -10.12
N MET A 163 -2.94 3.30 -11.27
CA MET A 163 -1.84 4.12 -11.78
C MET A 163 -1.62 5.41 -10.97
N LEU A 164 -2.65 5.85 -10.22
CA LEU A 164 -2.65 7.15 -9.55
C LEU A 164 -2.57 7.05 -8.01
N HIS A 165 -2.86 5.90 -7.41
CA HIS A 165 -3.13 5.75 -5.97
C HIS A 165 -2.04 6.38 -5.08
N ASP A 166 -0.79 6.12 -5.44
CA ASP A 166 0.38 6.47 -4.66
C ASP A 166 1.02 7.81 -5.03
N LEU A 167 0.48 8.53 -6.03
CA LEU A 167 1.04 9.82 -6.44
C LEU A 167 0.92 10.90 -5.35
N GLY A 168 0.09 10.66 -4.32
CA GLY A 168 0.05 11.47 -3.10
C GLY A 168 1.39 11.47 -2.34
N MET A 169 2.20 10.42 -2.46
CA MET A 169 3.51 10.29 -1.80
C MET A 169 4.49 11.39 -2.24
N MET A 170 4.37 11.88 -3.48
CA MET A 170 5.21 12.97 -4.00
C MET A 170 5.00 14.32 -3.29
N HIS A 171 3.97 14.43 -2.46
CA HIS A 171 3.70 15.62 -1.65
C HIS A 171 4.27 15.50 -0.21
N LEU A 172 4.78 14.34 0.17
CA LEU A 172 5.40 14.09 1.48
C LEU A 172 6.90 14.39 1.46
N SER A 173 7.50 14.62 2.63
CA SER A 173 8.93 14.88 2.74
C SER A 173 9.78 13.68 2.28
N GLU A 174 10.99 13.92 1.79
CA GLU A 174 11.84 12.85 1.26
C GLU A 174 12.25 11.84 2.33
N GLU A 175 12.37 12.27 3.59
CA GLU A 175 12.69 11.39 4.71
C GLU A 175 11.59 10.34 4.96
N LEU A 176 10.32 10.72 4.70
CA LEU A 176 9.16 9.83 4.81
C LEU A 176 9.02 8.85 3.65
N GLN A 177 9.85 9.00 2.61
CA GLN A 177 9.85 8.12 1.43
C GLN A 177 11.01 7.12 1.46
N ASN A 178 11.91 7.21 2.45
CA ASN A 178 13.01 6.26 2.61
C ASN A 178 12.50 4.92 3.15
N ARG A 179 12.51 3.88 2.31
CA ARG A 179 11.98 2.55 2.64
C ARG A 179 12.87 1.75 3.62
N ASP A 180 14.11 2.17 3.85
CA ASP A 180 15.02 1.55 4.83
C ASP A 180 14.89 2.14 6.24
N HIS A 181 14.08 3.20 6.38
CA HIS A 181 13.85 3.85 7.67
C HIS A 181 12.71 3.16 8.43
N ILE A 182 12.96 2.86 9.72
CA ILE A 182 11.90 2.41 10.61
C ILE A 182 11.14 3.65 11.06
N PHE A 183 9.95 3.85 10.49
CA PHE A 183 9.11 4.98 10.81
C PHE A 183 8.67 4.99 12.28
N THR A 184 8.70 6.17 12.88
CA THR A 184 8.03 6.44 14.15
C THR A 184 6.52 6.45 13.95
N PRO A 185 5.71 6.24 15.02
CA PRO A 185 4.25 6.29 14.90
C PRO A 185 3.72 7.60 14.31
N GLN A 186 4.41 8.72 14.52
CA GLN A 186 4.07 10.01 13.93
C GLN A 186 4.38 10.08 12.44
N GLU A 187 5.50 9.49 12.00
CA GLU A 187 5.87 9.40 10.59
C GLU A 187 4.91 8.48 9.82
N GLU A 188 4.52 7.34 10.40
CA GLU A 188 3.50 6.43 9.84
C GLU A 188 2.16 7.16 9.61
N GLN A 189 1.73 8.01 10.57
CA GLN A 189 0.53 8.82 10.41
C GLN A 189 0.64 9.84 9.26
N HIS A 190 1.82 10.41 9.05
CA HIS A 190 2.05 11.31 7.91
C HIS A 190 2.03 10.57 6.59
N ILE A 191 2.65 9.39 6.50
CA ILE A 191 2.62 8.58 5.27
C ILE A 191 1.19 8.12 4.96
N ALA A 192 0.42 7.73 5.98
CA ALA A 192 -0.99 7.37 5.85
C ALA A 192 -1.89 8.51 5.32
N SER A 193 -1.35 9.72 5.13
CA SER A 193 -2.07 10.84 4.49
C SER A 193 -2.00 10.82 2.95
N HIS A 194 -1.12 10.03 2.33
CA HIS A 194 -1.01 10.01 0.85
C HIS A 194 -2.31 9.63 0.12
N PRO A 195 -3.18 8.71 0.61
CA PRO A 195 -4.45 8.42 -0.05
C PRO A 195 -5.38 9.64 0.02
N ILE A 196 -5.35 10.37 1.16
CA ILE A 196 -6.15 11.57 1.38
C ILE A 196 -5.69 12.70 0.46
N ILE A 197 -4.37 12.88 0.33
CA ILE A 197 -3.78 13.89 -0.56
C ILE A 197 -4.24 13.63 -1.99
N MET A 198 -4.08 12.39 -2.47
CA MET A 198 -4.42 12.06 -3.84
C MET A 198 -5.94 12.09 -4.09
N HIS A 199 -6.76 11.61 -3.16
CA HIS A 199 -8.21 11.75 -3.21
C HIS A 199 -8.63 13.21 -3.39
N ARG A 200 -8.10 14.13 -2.56
CA ARG A 200 -8.42 15.57 -2.65
C ARG A 200 -7.96 16.22 -3.96
N ILE A 201 -6.88 15.72 -4.55
CA ILE A 201 -6.44 16.16 -5.88
C ILE A 201 -7.45 15.71 -6.94
N LEU A 202 -7.84 14.43 -6.91
CA LEU A 202 -8.78 13.84 -7.87
C LEU A 202 -10.18 14.44 -7.75
N GLU A 203 -10.63 14.75 -6.53
CA GLU A 203 -11.93 15.40 -6.27
C GLU A 203 -12.09 16.77 -6.92
N ARG A 204 -11.02 17.38 -7.45
CA ARG A 204 -11.12 18.66 -8.16
C ARG A 204 -11.53 18.50 -9.62
N PHE A 205 -11.52 17.27 -10.13
CA PHE A 205 -11.82 16.93 -11.51
C PHE A 205 -13.09 16.06 -11.56
N PRO A 206 -14.19 16.55 -12.17
CA PRO A 206 -15.47 15.83 -12.20
C PRO A 206 -15.38 14.40 -12.76
N GLU A 207 -14.45 14.15 -13.68
CA GLU A 207 -14.23 12.83 -14.28
C GLU A 207 -13.71 11.75 -13.30
N TYR A 208 -13.27 12.13 -12.09
CA TYR A 208 -12.72 11.21 -11.08
C TYR A 208 -13.54 11.11 -9.78
N GLN A 209 -14.42 12.09 -9.49
CA GLN A 209 -14.97 12.36 -8.15
C GLN A 209 -15.66 11.18 -7.45
N ASP A 210 -16.29 10.25 -8.17
CA ASP A 210 -17.12 9.20 -7.53
C ASP A 210 -16.46 7.83 -7.43
N SER A 211 -15.81 7.38 -8.51
CA SER A 211 -15.28 6.01 -8.61
C SER A 211 -13.77 5.99 -8.36
N ILE A 212 -13.00 6.65 -9.23
CA ILE A 212 -11.54 6.61 -9.20
C ILE A 212 -10.99 7.26 -7.92
N ALA A 213 -11.49 8.43 -7.54
CA ALA A 213 -11.07 9.09 -6.31
C ALA A 213 -11.34 8.21 -5.08
N ARG A 214 -12.52 7.58 -5.02
CA ARG A 214 -12.88 6.66 -3.95
C ARG A 214 -11.95 5.46 -3.86
N LEU A 215 -11.64 4.81 -5.00
CA LEU A 215 -10.69 3.70 -5.05
C LEU A 215 -9.30 4.12 -4.53
N VAL A 216 -8.83 5.30 -4.95
CA VAL A 216 -7.58 5.89 -4.46
C VAL A 216 -7.63 6.23 -2.97
N LEU A 217 -8.78 6.60 -2.39
CA LEU A 217 -8.87 6.78 -0.94
C LEU A 217 -8.83 5.46 -0.18
N GLU A 218 -9.43 4.41 -0.76
CA GLU A 218 -9.74 3.15 -0.08
C GLU A 218 -8.69 2.04 -0.29
N HIS A 219 -7.59 2.29 -1.00
CA HIS A 219 -6.62 1.24 -1.37
C HIS A 219 -5.82 0.65 -0.19
N HIS A 220 -5.87 1.26 1.00
CA HIS A 220 -5.34 0.70 2.25
C HIS A 220 -6.44 0.35 3.28
N GLU A 221 -7.69 0.27 2.84
CA GLU A 221 -8.80 -0.19 3.68
C GLU A 221 -8.85 -1.71 3.74
N HIS A 222 -9.25 -2.24 4.90
CA HIS A 222 -9.33 -3.69 5.15
C HIS A 222 -10.77 -4.10 5.46
N LEU A 223 -11.14 -5.33 5.12
CA LEU A 223 -12.51 -5.84 5.32
C LEU A 223 -13.00 -5.77 6.77
N ASP A 224 -12.10 -5.93 7.75
CA ASP A 224 -12.39 -5.84 9.18
C ASP A 224 -12.47 -4.39 9.73
N GLY A 225 -12.22 -3.39 8.88
CA GLY A 225 -12.17 -1.97 9.26
C GLY A 225 -10.92 -1.57 10.05
N SER A 226 -9.85 -2.37 9.97
CA SER A 226 -8.55 -2.04 10.57
C SER A 226 -7.68 -1.13 9.70
N GLY A 227 -8.02 -1.03 8.40
CA GLY A 227 -7.32 -0.21 7.42
C GLY A 227 -7.46 1.29 7.64
N TYR A 228 -6.96 2.08 6.69
CA TYR A 228 -6.90 3.53 6.75
C TYR A 228 -7.12 4.13 5.34
N PRO A 229 -7.46 5.43 5.22
CA PRO A 229 -7.58 6.45 6.27
C PRO A 229 -8.96 6.58 6.93
N VAL A 230 -10.00 5.96 6.38
CA VAL A 230 -11.39 6.10 6.83
C VAL A 230 -11.91 4.90 7.65
N ALA A 231 -11.15 3.79 7.71
CA ALA A 231 -11.47 2.59 8.48
C ALA A 231 -12.82 1.95 8.10
N LYS A 232 -13.07 1.87 6.79
CA LYS A 232 -14.26 1.23 6.19
C LYS A 232 -14.16 -0.28 6.32
N ASN A 233 -15.30 -0.93 6.59
CA ASN A 233 -15.40 -2.39 6.61
C ASN A 233 -15.91 -2.94 5.28
N GLU A 234 -15.93 -4.27 5.16
CA GLU A 234 -16.40 -5.01 3.97
C GLU A 234 -17.72 -4.49 3.41
N ALA A 235 -18.73 -4.25 4.27
CA ALA A 235 -20.04 -3.79 3.85
C ALA A 235 -20.04 -2.36 3.26
N GLN A 236 -19.00 -1.58 3.53
CA GLN A 236 -18.81 -0.22 3.05
C GLN A 236 -17.87 -0.15 1.84
N LEU A 237 -17.06 -1.17 1.59
CA LEU A 237 -16.09 -1.21 0.49
C LEU A 237 -16.73 -1.80 -0.78
N SER A 238 -16.54 -1.12 -1.91
CA SER A 238 -16.94 -1.68 -3.20
C SER A 238 -16.07 -2.89 -3.55
N LEU A 239 -16.54 -3.81 -4.39
CA LEU A 239 -15.73 -4.95 -4.82
C LEU A 239 -14.42 -4.49 -5.47
N ALA A 240 -14.46 -3.42 -6.28
CA ALA A 240 -13.27 -2.81 -6.86
C ALA A 240 -12.30 -2.28 -5.78
N SER A 241 -12.80 -1.63 -4.73
CA SER A 241 -11.96 -1.17 -3.60
C SER A 241 -11.26 -2.36 -2.92
N GLN A 242 -11.99 -3.45 -2.70
CA GLN A 242 -11.45 -4.66 -2.09
C GLN A 242 -10.39 -5.34 -2.98
N VAL A 243 -10.60 -5.35 -4.30
CA VAL A 243 -9.64 -5.88 -5.28
C VAL A 243 -8.37 -5.03 -5.32
N LEU A 244 -8.51 -3.70 -5.34
CA LEU A 244 -7.37 -2.79 -5.34
C LEU A 244 -6.55 -2.94 -4.06
N ALA A 245 -7.19 -2.94 -2.89
CA ALA A 245 -6.49 -3.10 -1.61
C ALA A 245 -5.77 -4.45 -1.46
N ALA A 246 -6.41 -5.55 -1.91
CA ALA A 246 -5.75 -6.86 -1.92
C ALA A 246 -4.55 -6.90 -2.87
N THR A 247 -4.67 -6.24 -4.03
CA THR A 247 -3.58 -6.18 -5.02
C THR A 247 -2.41 -5.32 -4.51
N GLU A 248 -2.69 -4.17 -3.90
CA GLU A 248 -1.70 -3.32 -3.25
C GLU A 248 -0.88 -4.11 -2.22
N CYS A 249 -1.56 -4.76 -1.27
CA CYS A 249 -0.92 -5.59 -0.27
C CYS A 249 -0.04 -6.68 -0.90
N ALA A 250 -0.57 -7.40 -1.90
CA ALA A 250 0.16 -8.47 -2.58
C ALA A 250 1.44 -7.98 -3.28
N ILE A 251 1.34 -6.90 -4.05
CA ILE A 251 2.44 -6.39 -4.87
C ILE A 251 3.51 -5.73 -4.00
N SER A 252 3.12 -4.97 -2.99
CA SER A 252 4.05 -4.34 -2.04
C SER A 252 4.85 -5.38 -1.25
N ILE A 253 4.25 -6.53 -0.91
CA ILE A 253 4.97 -7.62 -0.24
C ILE A 253 5.81 -8.42 -1.24
N TYR A 254 5.24 -8.79 -2.39
CA TYR A 254 5.91 -9.60 -3.40
C TYR A 254 7.20 -8.95 -3.91
N THR A 255 7.16 -7.66 -4.27
CA THR A 255 8.33 -6.93 -4.79
C THR A 255 9.48 -6.83 -3.79
N ARG A 256 9.15 -6.92 -2.49
CA ARG A 256 10.12 -6.76 -1.40
C ARG A 256 10.60 -8.06 -0.78
N HIS A 257 9.75 -9.08 -0.77
CA HIS A 257 9.98 -10.32 -0.02
C HIS A 257 9.83 -11.60 -0.84
N GLY A 258 9.39 -11.49 -2.09
CA GLY A 258 9.18 -12.63 -2.98
C GLY A 258 7.85 -13.35 -2.77
N TYR A 259 7.68 -14.40 -3.57
CA TYR A 259 6.41 -15.12 -3.68
C TYR A 259 6.01 -15.82 -2.38
N HIS A 260 6.91 -16.57 -1.74
CA HIS A 260 6.55 -17.42 -0.60
C HIS A 260 5.96 -16.63 0.57
N TYR A 261 6.56 -15.48 0.88
CA TYR A 261 6.05 -14.60 1.93
C TYR A 261 4.73 -13.93 1.52
N ALA A 262 4.64 -13.38 0.30
CA ALA A 262 3.41 -12.78 -0.20
C ALA A 262 2.23 -13.77 -0.22
N ALA A 263 2.46 -15.01 -0.64
CA ALA A 263 1.45 -16.06 -0.64
C ALA A 263 1.01 -16.43 0.78
N THR A 264 1.93 -16.42 1.75
CA THR A 264 1.61 -16.67 3.16
C THR A 264 0.70 -15.58 3.71
N VAL A 265 1.08 -14.31 3.53
CA VAL A 265 0.27 -13.15 3.95
C VAL A 265 -1.10 -13.18 3.29
N LEU A 266 -1.17 -13.46 1.98
CA LEU A 266 -2.45 -13.56 1.28
C LEU A 266 -3.35 -14.66 1.84
N LYS A 267 -2.79 -15.79 2.27
CA LYS A 267 -3.55 -16.91 2.87
C LYS A 267 -4.03 -16.59 4.29
N THR A 268 -3.19 -15.98 5.12
CA THR A 268 -3.51 -15.70 6.53
C THR A 268 -4.46 -14.50 6.69
N HIS A 269 -4.42 -13.54 5.77
CA HIS A 269 -5.31 -12.36 5.76
C HIS A 269 -6.62 -12.56 4.98
N MET A 270 -6.74 -13.65 4.22
CA MET A 270 -7.88 -13.99 3.37
C MET A 270 -9.20 -14.05 4.17
N GLY A 271 -10.20 -13.29 3.74
CA GLY A 271 -11.53 -13.28 4.38
C GLY A 271 -11.57 -12.57 5.73
N GLN A 272 -10.45 -11.98 6.18
CA GLN A 272 -10.38 -11.15 7.38
C GLN A 272 -10.08 -9.70 7.02
N GLN A 273 -8.93 -9.45 6.39
CA GLN A 273 -8.53 -8.13 5.95
C GLN A 273 -8.61 -7.98 4.43
N LEU A 274 -8.43 -9.08 3.70
CA LEU A 274 -8.38 -9.09 2.24
C LEU A 274 -9.51 -9.93 1.64
N ASN A 275 -9.97 -9.56 0.44
CA ASN A 275 -11.02 -10.29 -0.26
C ASN A 275 -10.58 -11.69 -0.68
N ASP A 276 -11.36 -12.70 -0.28
CA ASP A 276 -11.07 -14.12 -0.53
C ASP A 276 -10.83 -14.46 -2.01
N LYS A 277 -11.69 -13.97 -2.89
CA LYS A 277 -11.59 -14.24 -4.33
C LYS A 277 -10.39 -13.52 -4.95
N ALA A 278 -10.16 -12.26 -4.57
CA ALA A 278 -9.02 -11.50 -5.05
C ALA A 278 -7.71 -12.14 -4.60
N SER A 279 -7.58 -12.49 -3.31
CA SER A 279 -6.39 -13.17 -2.77
C SER A 279 -6.11 -14.50 -3.47
N LYS A 280 -7.13 -15.32 -3.78
CA LYS A 280 -6.97 -16.56 -4.55
C LYS A 280 -6.48 -16.31 -5.98
N CYS A 281 -6.94 -15.26 -6.64
CA CYS A 281 -6.44 -14.88 -7.97
C CYS A 281 -4.98 -14.42 -7.88
N LEU A 282 -4.67 -13.58 -6.90
CA LEU A 282 -3.32 -13.08 -6.66
C LEU A 282 -2.32 -14.19 -6.36
N ILE A 283 -2.66 -15.17 -5.52
CA ILE A 283 -1.78 -16.33 -5.26
C ILE A 283 -1.42 -17.04 -6.57
N LYS A 284 -2.40 -17.32 -7.45
CA LYS A 284 -2.15 -17.95 -8.76
C LYS A 284 -1.27 -17.09 -9.66
N ILE A 285 -1.51 -15.78 -9.69
CA ILE A 285 -0.72 -14.82 -10.47
C ILE A 285 0.73 -14.82 -9.97
N LEU A 286 0.95 -14.61 -8.67
CA LEU A 286 2.29 -14.52 -8.08
C LEU A 286 3.06 -15.84 -8.16
N GLU A 287 2.38 -16.99 -8.07
CA GLU A 287 2.99 -18.31 -8.28
C GLU A 287 3.62 -18.41 -9.67
N SER A 288 2.95 -17.88 -10.70
CA SER A 288 3.51 -17.82 -12.05
C SER A 288 4.68 -16.85 -12.21
N TRP A 289 4.89 -15.95 -11.25
CA TRP A 289 5.95 -14.94 -11.25
C TRP A 289 7.14 -15.34 -10.37
N GLN A 290 7.15 -16.53 -9.76
CA GLN A 290 8.14 -16.96 -8.77
C GLN A 290 9.61 -16.81 -9.23
N SER A 291 9.89 -16.90 -10.54
CA SER A 291 11.25 -16.73 -11.07
C SER A 291 11.78 -15.29 -11.08
N ALA A 292 11.00 -14.29 -10.67
CA ALA A 292 11.39 -12.87 -10.71
C ALA A 292 12.13 -12.38 -9.46
N SER A 293 11.79 -12.93 -8.30
CA SER A 293 12.22 -12.41 -7.00
C SER A 293 13.26 -13.34 -6.41
N SER A 294 14.39 -12.80 -5.96
CA SER A 294 15.19 -13.50 -4.94
C SER A 294 14.32 -13.58 -3.70
N ASP A 295 13.91 -14.78 -3.30
CA ASP A 295 13.20 -14.95 -2.04
C ASP A 295 14.03 -14.30 -0.94
N PHE A 296 13.36 -13.47 -0.14
CA PHE A 296 13.91 -12.93 1.10
C PHE A 296 14.56 -14.07 1.90
N GLU A 297 15.65 -13.79 2.63
CA GLU A 297 16.21 -14.75 3.59
C GLU A 297 15.24 -14.92 4.75
N LEU A 298 14.17 -15.69 4.50
CA LEU A 298 13.33 -16.23 5.55
C LEU A 298 14.22 -17.07 6.47
N PRO A 299 13.95 -17.08 7.78
CA PRO A 299 14.73 -17.89 8.71
C PRO A 299 14.74 -19.35 8.24
N ARG A 300 15.94 -19.88 7.98
CA ARG A 300 16.16 -21.28 7.57
C ARG A 300 16.64 -22.16 8.71
N ASP A 301 16.98 -21.54 9.84
CA ASP A 301 17.40 -22.26 11.05
C ASP A 301 16.16 -22.67 11.85
N ALA A 302 15.92 -23.98 11.93
CA ALA A 302 14.74 -24.53 12.60
C ALA A 302 14.69 -24.18 14.11
N ASP A 303 15.84 -24.10 14.78
CA ASP A 303 15.91 -23.76 16.20
C ASP A 303 15.58 -22.29 16.43
N GLU A 304 16.04 -21.40 15.55
CA GLU A 304 15.67 -19.99 15.54
C GLU A 304 14.17 -19.81 15.29
N VAL A 305 13.62 -20.44 14.24
CA VAL A 305 12.17 -20.39 13.94
C VAL A 305 11.36 -20.87 15.15
N HIS A 306 11.81 -21.93 15.84
CA HIS A 306 11.15 -22.46 17.04
C HIS A 306 11.15 -21.48 18.19
N LYS A 307 12.31 -20.88 18.47
CA LYS A 307 12.44 -19.89 19.53
C LYS A 307 11.52 -18.68 19.27
N VAL A 308 11.45 -18.21 18.03
CA VAL A 308 10.62 -17.06 17.66
C VAL A 308 9.13 -17.40 17.72
N TYR A 309 8.75 -18.60 17.24
CA TYR A 309 7.39 -19.11 17.36
C TYR A 309 6.91 -19.15 18.82
N ASP A 310 7.72 -19.67 19.74
CA ASP A 310 7.36 -19.73 21.16
C ASP A 310 7.13 -18.34 21.75
N GLN A 311 7.95 -17.36 21.38
CA GLN A 311 7.80 -15.96 21.81
C GLN A 311 6.52 -15.34 21.27
N LEU A 312 6.20 -15.57 19.99
CA LEU A 312 4.97 -15.10 19.36
C LEU A 312 3.72 -15.68 20.05
N ILE A 313 3.67 -17.00 20.25
CA ILE A 313 2.54 -17.67 20.92
C ILE A 313 2.39 -17.19 22.36
N ALA A 314 3.49 -16.97 23.08
CA ALA A 314 3.46 -16.40 24.42
C ALA A 314 2.87 -14.97 24.42
N CYS A 315 3.23 -14.14 23.44
CA CYS A 315 2.68 -12.79 23.29
C CYS A 315 1.17 -12.82 23.00
N ILE A 316 0.73 -13.67 22.06
CA ILE A 316 -0.69 -13.84 21.72
C ILE A 316 -1.49 -14.32 22.94
N THR A 317 -1.03 -15.39 23.59
CA THR A 317 -1.73 -16.00 24.73
C THR A 317 -1.83 -15.05 25.92
N SER A 318 -0.73 -14.34 26.25
CA SER A 318 -0.74 -13.36 27.33
C SER A 318 -1.64 -12.16 27.00
N GLY A 319 -1.69 -11.71 25.74
CA GLY A 319 -2.55 -10.62 25.29
C GLY A 319 -4.03 -10.96 25.38
N GLN A 320 -4.41 -12.16 24.91
CA GLN A 320 -5.76 -12.71 25.05
C GLN A 320 -6.17 -12.73 26.54
N LYS A 321 -5.30 -13.25 27.42
CA LYS A 321 -5.55 -13.28 28.87
C LYS A 321 -5.72 -11.90 29.48
N VAL A 322 -4.90 -10.91 29.08
CA VAL A 322 -5.05 -9.53 29.57
C VAL A 322 -6.39 -8.96 29.12
N LEU A 323 -6.75 -9.09 27.85
CA LEU A 323 -8.02 -8.58 27.31
C LEU A 323 -9.25 -9.24 27.94
N ASP A 324 -9.17 -10.53 28.29
CA ASP A 324 -10.25 -11.25 28.99
C ASP A 324 -10.45 -10.78 30.43
N ASN A 325 -9.39 -10.29 31.09
CA ASN A 325 -9.44 -9.82 32.47
C ASN A 325 -9.81 -8.33 32.59
N ILE A 326 -9.78 -7.57 31.49
CA ILE A 326 -10.16 -6.16 31.53
C ILE A 326 -11.66 -6.04 31.83
N GLN A 327 -11.97 -5.24 32.86
CA GLN A 327 -13.35 -4.98 33.25
C GLN A 327 -14.00 -3.85 32.43
N ASN A 328 -15.33 -3.80 32.45
CA ASN A 328 -16.10 -2.72 31.84
C ASN A 328 -15.85 -1.37 32.55
N PRO A 329 -15.89 -0.23 31.82
CA PRO A 329 -16.41 -0.10 30.45
C PRO A 329 -15.39 -0.33 29.33
N PHE A 330 -14.08 -0.41 29.60
CA PHE A 330 -13.05 -0.46 28.55
C PHE A 330 -13.19 -1.68 27.62
N ALA A 331 -13.56 -2.84 28.19
CA ALA A 331 -13.76 -4.09 27.43
C ALA A 331 -14.83 -3.98 26.33
N SER A 332 -15.79 -3.04 26.47
CA SER A 332 -16.83 -2.79 25.47
C SER A 332 -16.42 -1.81 24.36
N SER A 333 -15.22 -1.23 24.43
CA SER A 333 -14.75 -0.33 23.37
C SER A 333 -14.48 -1.09 22.07
N THR A 334 -14.80 -0.45 20.93
CA THR A 334 -14.56 -1.01 19.59
C THR A 334 -13.08 -1.38 19.39
N ALA A 335 -12.15 -0.55 19.87
CA ALA A 335 -10.72 -0.81 19.79
C ALA A 335 -10.30 -2.08 20.55
N ALA A 336 -10.80 -2.27 21.79
CA ALA A 336 -10.50 -3.46 22.57
C ALA A 336 -11.10 -4.74 21.95
N GLN A 337 -12.35 -4.67 21.46
CA GLN A 337 -12.99 -5.81 20.79
C GLN A 337 -12.26 -6.21 19.51
N ARG A 338 -11.83 -5.23 18.70
CA ARG A 338 -11.02 -5.47 17.49
C ARG A 338 -9.67 -6.11 17.81
N LEU A 339 -8.94 -5.57 18.78
CA LEU A 339 -7.66 -6.14 19.20
C LEU A 339 -7.84 -7.59 19.69
N LYS A 340 -8.87 -7.85 20.50
CA LYS A 340 -9.20 -9.21 20.95
C LYS A 340 -9.53 -10.16 19.79
N PHE A 341 -10.36 -9.72 18.86
CA PHE A 341 -10.72 -10.51 17.69
C PHE A 341 -9.48 -10.81 16.83
N ARG A 342 -8.62 -9.82 16.57
CA ARG A 342 -7.40 -10.00 15.78
C ARG A 342 -6.43 -11.00 16.42
N LEU A 343 -6.18 -10.90 17.72
CA LEU A 343 -5.33 -11.88 18.41
C LEU A 343 -5.90 -13.31 18.35
N LEU A 344 -7.22 -13.47 18.36
CA LEU A 344 -7.86 -14.76 18.17
C LEU A 344 -7.71 -15.26 16.72
N SER A 345 -7.88 -14.37 15.75
CA SER A 345 -7.77 -14.72 14.34
C SER A 345 -6.35 -15.08 13.90
N ILE A 346 -5.33 -14.41 14.45
CA ILE A 346 -3.91 -14.77 14.24
C ILE A 346 -3.67 -16.20 14.74
N ASP A 347 -4.09 -16.49 15.97
CA ASP A 347 -3.95 -17.82 16.58
C ASP A 347 -4.66 -18.90 15.76
N LEU A 348 -5.88 -18.62 15.29
CA LEU A 348 -6.64 -19.54 14.45
C LEU A 348 -5.97 -19.77 13.08
N ALA A 349 -5.40 -18.73 12.47
CA ALA A 349 -4.67 -18.84 11.20
C ALA A 349 -3.44 -19.74 11.35
N MET A 350 -2.68 -19.59 12.44
CA MET A 350 -1.53 -20.45 12.75
C MET A 350 -1.94 -21.91 12.98
N VAL A 351 -3.03 -22.14 13.71
CA VAL A 351 -3.57 -23.50 13.93
C VAL A 351 -4.02 -24.15 12.62
N ASN A 352 -4.73 -23.40 11.77
CA ASN A 352 -5.19 -23.90 10.46
C ASN A 352 -4.03 -24.23 9.51
N ALA A 353 -2.88 -23.58 9.69
CA ALA A 353 -1.65 -23.89 8.97
C ALA A 353 -0.84 -25.04 9.61
N GLY A 354 -1.34 -25.70 10.66
CA GLY A 354 -0.72 -26.87 11.27
C GLY A 354 0.23 -26.57 12.44
N LEU A 355 0.34 -25.30 12.88
CA LEU A 355 1.08 -24.88 14.06
C LEU A 355 0.17 -24.82 15.30
N ASP A 356 -0.41 -25.96 15.68
CA ASP A 356 -1.20 -26.05 16.92
C ASP A 356 -0.30 -25.93 18.16
N ARG A 357 -0.75 -25.24 19.21
CA ARG A 357 -0.08 -25.08 20.51
C ARG A 357 0.36 -26.40 21.14
N LEU A 358 -0.37 -27.50 20.90
CA LEU A 358 -0.03 -28.82 21.44
C LEU A 358 0.92 -29.63 20.53
N ARG A 359 0.91 -29.36 19.22
CA ARG A 359 1.68 -30.11 18.21
C ARG A 359 2.82 -29.33 17.57
N GLY A 360 2.92 -28.03 17.80
CA GLY A 360 3.91 -27.14 17.17
C GLY A 360 5.32 -27.65 17.38
N SER A 361 5.66 -28.09 18.59
CA SER A 361 6.95 -28.74 18.88
C SER A 361 7.17 -30.07 18.15
N THR A 362 6.12 -30.76 17.73
CA THR A 362 6.20 -32.02 16.95
C THR A 362 6.28 -31.73 15.45
N THR A 363 5.45 -30.83 14.92
CA THR A 363 5.52 -30.35 13.52
C THR A 363 6.89 -29.75 13.24
N MET A 364 7.42 -28.93 14.15
CA MET A 364 8.75 -28.31 14.04
C MET A 364 9.89 -29.31 14.13
N LYS A 365 9.78 -30.34 14.99
CA LYS A 365 10.75 -31.45 15.05
C LYS A 365 10.72 -32.34 13.82
N MET A 366 9.60 -32.42 13.12
CA MET A 366 9.50 -33.13 11.84
C MET A 366 10.03 -32.28 10.67
N ALA A 367 9.98 -30.94 10.81
CA ALA A 367 10.46 -30.00 9.80
C ALA A 367 11.99 -29.85 9.77
N THR A 368 12.74 -30.32 10.78
CA THR A 368 14.20 -30.15 10.85
C THR A 368 15.00 -30.77 9.69
N GLU A 369 14.36 -31.58 8.84
CA GLU A 369 14.98 -32.23 7.68
C GLU A 369 14.44 -31.72 6.32
N ASP A 370 13.51 -30.75 6.33
CA ASP A 370 12.85 -30.21 5.12
C ASP A 370 12.96 -28.68 5.08
N ASP A 371 13.92 -28.18 4.28
CA ASP A 371 14.21 -26.76 4.12
C ASP A 371 13.00 -25.96 3.61
N ASP A 372 12.16 -26.55 2.75
CA ASP A 372 10.98 -25.88 2.19
C ASP A 372 9.91 -25.72 3.27
N LEU A 373 9.71 -26.75 4.10
CA LEU A 373 8.78 -26.68 5.23
C LEU A 373 9.24 -25.68 6.30
N ILE A 374 10.55 -25.62 6.60
CA ILE A 374 11.10 -24.62 7.53
C ILE A 374 10.84 -23.21 6.99
N MET A 375 11.04 -22.98 5.70
CA MET A 375 10.78 -21.68 5.07
C MET A 375 9.30 -21.28 5.15
N GLU A 376 8.37 -22.19 4.89
CA GLU A 376 6.93 -21.93 5.01
C GLU A 376 6.53 -21.59 6.46
N ILE A 377 7.05 -22.33 7.44
CA ILE A 377 6.81 -22.02 8.85
C ILE A 377 7.43 -20.68 9.23
N GLY A 378 8.65 -20.40 8.76
CA GLY A 378 9.34 -19.13 8.96
C GLY A 378 8.52 -17.96 8.43
N ALA A 379 7.95 -18.07 7.22
CA ALA A 379 7.05 -17.07 6.65
C ALA A 379 5.80 -16.86 7.51
N LEU A 380 5.19 -17.93 8.03
CA LEU A 380 4.00 -17.85 8.87
C LEU A 380 4.29 -17.21 10.24
N VAL A 381 5.44 -17.53 10.84
CA VAL A 381 5.88 -16.90 12.09
C VAL A 381 6.17 -15.42 11.89
N GLN A 382 6.83 -15.06 10.80
CA GLN A 382 7.09 -13.67 10.43
C GLN A 382 5.81 -12.87 10.21
N ASP A 383 4.85 -13.44 9.48
CA ASP A 383 3.53 -12.83 9.29
C ASP A 383 2.76 -12.70 10.62
N GLY A 384 2.79 -13.72 11.48
CA GLY A 384 2.18 -13.66 12.81
C GLY A 384 2.77 -12.56 13.70
N ILE A 385 4.09 -12.37 13.66
CA ILE A 385 4.76 -11.24 14.34
C ILE A 385 4.23 -9.92 13.78
N PHE A 386 4.21 -9.78 12.45
CA PHE A 386 3.70 -8.59 11.80
C PHE A 386 2.28 -8.27 12.25
N GLN A 387 1.38 -9.26 12.20
CA GLN A 387 -0.02 -9.08 12.57
C GLN A 387 -0.21 -8.68 14.04
N VAL A 388 0.61 -9.18 14.98
CA VAL A 388 0.55 -8.76 16.40
C VAL A 388 0.96 -7.30 16.54
N ILE A 389 2.08 -6.90 15.92
CA ILE A 389 2.60 -5.53 15.99
C ILE A 389 1.63 -4.54 15.32
N ASP A 390 1.13 -4.87 14.12
CA ASP A 390 0.12 -4.08 13.40
C ASP A 390 -1.18 -3.95 14.23
N SER A 391 -1.61 -5.02 14.90
CA SER A 391 -2.79 -4.97 15.79
C SER A 391 -2.61 -3.96 16.93
N ILE A 392 -1.41 -3.88 17.51
CA ILE A 392 -1.07 -2.92 18.57
C ILE A 392 -1.08 -1.49 18.01
N ARG A 393 -0.51 -1.28 16.82
CA ARG A 393 -0.43 0.02 16.16
C ARG A 393 -1.82 0.54 15.77
N ILE A 394 -2.64 -0.31 15.18
CA ILE A 394 -4.03 0.01 14.84
C ILE A 394 -4.84 0.30 16.07
N PHE A 395 -4.68 -0.49 17.14
CA PHE A 395 -5.31 -0.20 18.42
C PHE A 395 -4.98 1.21 18.90
N ARG A 396 -3.70 1.62 18.85
CA ARG A 396 -3.28 2.98 19.22
C ARG A 396 -3.86 4.05 18.30
N ARG A 397 -3.90 3.82 16.99
CA ARG A 397 -4.46 4.75 16.00
C ARG A 397 -5.96 4.96 16.17
N GLN A 398 -6.70 3.94 16.60
CA GLN A 398 -8.16 3.97 16.75
C GLN A 398 -8.63 4.41 18.14
N LEU A 399 -7.72 4.58 19.11
CA LEU A 399 -8.06 5.10 20.43
C LEU A 399 -8.43 6.58 20.34
N HIS A 400 -9.52 6.96 21.00
CA HIS A 400 -9.83 8.37 21.22
C HIS A 400 -8.74 9.01 22.10
N PRO A 401 -8.31 10.27 21.87
CA PRO A 401 -7.25 10.92 22.65
C PRO A 401 -7.44 10.88 24.16
N ASP A 402 -8.71 10.94 24.61
CA ASP A 402 -9.08 10.89 26.03
C ASP A 402 -9.27 9.46 26.60
N SER A 403 -8.96 8.42 25.83
CA SER A 403 -9.17 7.03 26.27
C SER A 403 -8.18 6.66 27.38
N HIS A 404 -8.70 6.20 28.52
CA HIS A 404 -7.87 5.63 29.57
C HIS A 404 -7.61 4.14 29.30
N VAL A 405 -6.44 3.83 28.75
CA VAL A 405 -6.02 2.44 28.48
C VAL A 405 -5.57 1.75 29.78
N PRO A 406 -6.10 0.57 30.13
CA PRO A 406 -5.68 -0.17 31.32
C PRO A 406 -4.16 -0.40 31.37
N ALA A 407 -3.58 -0.26 32.57
CA ALA A 407 -2.13 -0.36 32.77
C ALA A 407 -1.58 -1.72 32.32
N GLU A 408 -2.29 -2.81 32.60
CA GLU A 408 -1.92 -4.17 32.20
C GLU A 408 -1.86 -4.32 30.68
N LEU A 409 -2.82 -3.72 29.95
CA LEU A 409 -2.83 -3.75 28.49
C LEU A 409 -1.67 -2.94 27.90
N ASN A 410 -1.39 -1.77 28.46
CA ASN A 410 -0.22 -0.97 28.08
C ASN A 410 1.10 -1.71 28.34
N GLN A 411 1.21 -2.42 29.47
CA GLN A 411 2.38 -3.21 29.80
C GLN A 411 2.56 -4.38 28.84
N TRP A 412 1.46 -5.09 28.51
CA TRP A 412 1.48 -6.16 27.52
C TRP A 412 1.92 -5.65 26.15
N MET A 413 1.34 -4.54 25.64
CA MET A 413 1.71 -4.00 24.33
C MET A 413 3.21 -3.66 24.26
N LYS A 414 3.75 -2.98 25.28
CA LYS A 414 5.19 -2.65 25.34
C LYS A 414 6.05 -3.91 25.39
N HIS A 415 5.62 -4.93 26.14
CA HIS A 415 6.34 -6.20 26.22
C HIS A 415 6.35 -6.92 24.88
N ALA A 416 5.19 -7.07 24.23
CA ALA A 416 5.07 -7.71 22.93
C ALA A 416 5.93 -7.01 21.87
N GLU A 417 5.88 -5.67 21.81
CA GLU A 417 6.75 -4.90 20.91
C GLU A 417 8.22 -5.14 21.20
N GLN A 418 8.65 -5.08 22.46
CA GLN A 418 10.06 -5.27 22.82
C GLN A 418 10.55 -6.70 22.55
N THR A 419 9.69 -7.70 22.73
CA THR A 419 10.02 -9.11 22.52
C THR A 419 10.11 -9.46 21.04
N LEU A 420 9.21 -8.90 20.22
CA LEU A 420 9.12 -9.25 18.80
C LEU A 420 9.89 -8.29 17.88
N LYS A 421 10.37 -7.15 18.39
CA LYS A 421 11.03 -6.10 17.60
C LYS A 421 12.20 -6.63 16.75
N ASP A 422 13.05 -7.47 17.33
CA ASP A 422 14.26 -7.95 16.66
C ASP A 422 13.94 -8.93 15.53
N TYR A 423 12.70 -9.43 15.48
CA TYR A 423 12.20 -10.34 14.46
C TYR A 423 11.21 -9.67 13.51
N PHE A 424 10.81 -8.42 13.78
CA PHE A 424 9.84 -7.69 12.99
C PHE A 424 10.51 -7.06 11.77
N LEU A 425 10.04 -7.42 10.58
CA LEU A 425 10.59 -6.93 9.30
C LEU A 425 10.19 -5.48 8.94
N GLY A 426 9.64 -4.72 9.89
CA GLY A 426 9.17 -3.33 9.70
C GLY A 426 7.80 -3.27 9.04
N GLU A 427 7.00 -2.22 9.34
CA GLU A 427 5.90 -1.86 8.43
C GLU A 427 6.48 -1.17 7.23
N ARG A 428 5.99 -1.63 6.10
CA ARG A 428 6.40 -1.32 4.76
C ARG A 428 5.12 -0.86 4.09
N LEU A 429 4.79 0.42 4.30
CA LEU A 429 3.73 1.09 3.54
C LEU A 429 3.94 0.87 2.05
#